data_AF-A0A538S0Q0-F1
#
_entry.id   AF-A0A538S0Q0-F1
#
_cell.length_a   1.000
_cell.length_b   1.000
_cell.length_c   1.000
_cell.angle_alpha   90.00
_cell.angle_beta   90.00
_cell.angle_gamma   90.00
#
_symmetry.space_group_name_H-M   'P 1'
#
loop_
_entity.id
_entity.type
_entity.pdbx_description
1 polymer ?
#
loop_
_entity_poly.entity_id
_entity_poly.type
_entity_poly.pdbx_seq_one_letter_code
_entity_poly.pdbx_strand_id
1 'polypeptide(L)'
;MNNLPETVLQFGSGKFLRAFADLFIDEANQSGQAVGRVVVVQSTGDNRAGSLNRQDGRYHVLVRGLADGVTVDRVQEVGSVSRALVAVNQWNEVLAVARAPHLGYVISNSAEVGYTLDPADSAEARPPCAVPAELLLTLQARHEAGLPGLTILPCELFEQNGDILLNLVL
;
A
#
# COMPACT_ATOMS: atom_id res chain seq x y z
N MET A 1 16.26 -9.77 8.40
CA MET A 1 15.31 -8.75 7.91
C MET A 1 14.30 -8.26 8.97
N ASN A 2 14.20 -8.88 10.16
CA ASN A 2 13.17 -8.58 11.17
C ASN A 2 13.23 -7.22 11.90
N ASN A 3 14.05 -6.25 11.47
CA ASN A 3 14.20 -4.97 12.19
C ASN A 3 14.09 -3.72 11.30
N LEU A 4 13.42 -3.84 10.15
CA LEU A 4 13.14 -2.69 9.28
C LEU A 4 11.84 -1.98 9.70
N PRO A 5 11.78 -0.64 9.69
CA PRO A 5 10.60 0.14 10.07
C PRO A 5 9.49 0.09 8.98
N GLU A 6 8.26 0.46 9.33
CA GLU A 6 7.11 0.52 8.41
C GLU A 6 7.14 1.82 7.57
N THR A 7 7.86 1.82 6.45
CA THR A 7 8.10 3.03 5.65
C THR A 7 7.07 3.27 4.55
N VAL A 8 6.23 2.26 4.26
CA VAL A 8 5.24 2.29 3.17
C VAL A 8 3.86 1.94 3.71
N LEU A 9 2.88 2.80 3.42
CA LEU A 9 1.45 2.50 3.60
C LEU A 9 0.84 2.20 2.23
N GLN A 10 0.21 1.04 2.08
CA GLN A 10 -0.30 0.57 0.80
C GLN A 10 -1.83 0.47 0.79
N PHE A 11 -2.52 1.28 -0.02
CA PHE A 11 -3.96 1.13 -0.27
C PHE A 11 -4.20 0.13 -1.39
N GLY A 12 -4.71 -1.05 -1.05
CA GLY A 12 -4.95 -2.15 -1.99
C GLY A 12 -4.20 -3.42 -1.61
N SER A 13 -4.93 -4.52 -1.49
CA SER A 13 -4.41 -5.86 -1.14
C SER A 13 -4.39 -6.84 -2.32
N GLY A 14 -4.41 -6.29 -3.53
CA GLY A 14 -4.50 -7.04 -4.79
C GLY A 14 -3.27 -7.90 -5.09
N LYS A 15 -3.36 -8.69 -6.17
CA LYS A 15 -2.22 -9.48 -6.67
C LYS A 15 -1.15 -8.59 -7.32
N PHE A 16 -1.56 -7.50 -7.95
CA PHE A 16 -0.68 -6.62 -8.71
C PHE A 16 0.43 -6.03 -7.85
N LEU A 17 0.09 -5.26 -6.80
CA LEU A 17 1.10 -4.67 -5.91
C LEU A 17 1.98 -5.73 -5.24
N ARG A 18 1.39 -6.87 -4.85
CA ARG A 18 2.14 -7.99 -4.24
C ARG A 18 3.19 -8.61 -5.15
N ALA A 19 2.94 -8.62 -6.47
CA ALA A 19 3.87 -9.13 -7.48
C ALA A 19 4.68 -8.01 -8.17
N PHE A 20 4.53 -6.76 -7.71
CA PHE A 20 5.17 -5.58 -8.29
C PHE A 20 5.90 -4.79 -7.18
N ALA A 21 5.24 -3.81 -6.55
CA ALA A 21 5.85 -2.95 -5.55
C ALA A 21 6.39 -3.73 -4.34
N ASP A 22 5.58 -4.61 -3.75
CA ASP A 22 5.98 -5.38 -2.56
C ASP A 22 7.15 -6.32 -2.87
N LEU A 23 7.19 -6.91 -4.08
CA LEU A 23 8.28 -7.75 -4.55
C LEU A 23 9.57 -6.95 -4.70
N PHE A 24 9.52 -5.77 -5.33
CA PHE A 24 10.70 -4.93 -5.50
C PHE A 24 11.23 -4.37 -4.18
N ILE A 25 10.34 -4.02 -3.25
CA ILE A 25 10.73 -3.62 -1.89
C ILE A 25 11.44 -4.77 -1.18
N ASP A 26 10.97 -6.01 -1.35
CA ASP A 26 11.61 -7.19 -0.79
C ASP A 26 13.00 -7.45 -1.40
N GLU A 27 13.13 -7.44 -2.72
CA GLU A 27 14.41 -7.60 -3.43
C GLU A 27 15.40 -6.46 -3.06
N ALA A 28 14.92 -5.22 -2.92
CA ALA A 28 15.73 -4.09 -2.47
C ALA A 28 16.20 -4.25 -1.01
N ASN A 29 15.33 -4.71 -0.11
CA ASN A 29 15.70 -5.02 1.27
C ASN A 29 16.72 -6.16 1.35
N GLN A 30 16.55 -7.22 0.55
CA GLN A 30 17.49 -8.35 0.47
C GLN A 30 18.87 -7.92 -0.06
N SER A 31 18.91 -6.94 -0.96
CA SER A 31 20.16 -6.34 -1.46
C SER A 31 20.79 -5.28 -0.53
N GLY A 32 20.23 -5.08 0.67
CA GLY A 32 20.80 -4.21 1.70
C GLY A 32 20.43 -2.73 1.57
N GLN A 33 19.48 -2.36 0.71
CA GLN A 33 19.05 -0.97 0.53
C GLN A 33 18.16 -0.46 1.67
N ALA A 34 17.67 -1.36 2.54
CA ALA A 34 16.92 -1.04 3.75
C ALA A 34 15.72 -0.09 3.52
N VAL A 35 14.96 -0.32 2.44
CA VAL A 35 13.77 0.46 2.05
C VAL A 35 12.73 0.51 3.16
N GLY A 36 12.55 -0.60 3.88
CA GLY A 36 11.57 -0.71 4.98
C GLY A 36 10.47 -1.71 4.68
N ARG A 37 9.41 -1.69 5.49
CA ARG A 37 8.29 -2.64 5.43
C ARG A 37 6.98 -1.97 5.01
N VAL A 38 6.09 -2.78 4.46
CA VAL A 38 4.79 -2.36 3.92
C VAL A 38 3.67 -2.70 4.90
N VAL A 39 2.86 -1.70 5.26
CA VAL A 39 1.55 -1.92 5.88
C VAL A 39 0.48 -1.90 4.80
N VAL A 40 -0.18 -3.03 4.58
CA VAL A 40 -1.25 -3.15 3.58
C VAL A 40 -2.58 -2.75 4.18
N VAL A 41 -3.35 -1.92 3.49
CA VAL A 41 -4.72 -1.55 3.82
C VAL A 41 -5.67 -2.22 2.84
N GLN A 42 -6.57 -3.04 3.35
CA GLN A 42 -7.67 -3.64 2.61
C GLN A 42 -8.96 -2.87 2.87
N SER A 43 -9.45 -2.17 1.86
CA SER A 43 -10.74 -1.46 1.91
C SER A 43 -11.89 -2.28 1.35
N THR A 44 -11.63 -3.25 0.47
CA THR A 44 -12.66 -4.08 -0.17
C THR A 44 -12.29 -5.56 -0.31
N GLY A 45 -13.33 -6.40 -0.45
CA GLY A 45 -13.23 -7.85 -0.68
C GLY A 45 -12.95 -8.67 0.58
N ASP A 46 -12.94 -9.99 0.42
CA ASP A 46 -12.94 -10.92 1.55
C ASP A 46 -11.52 -11.41 1.93
N ASN A 47 -11.20 -11.30 3.21
CA ASN A 47 -10.15 -12.03 3.96
C ASN A 47 -8.72 -12.07 3.35
N ARG A 48 -8.29 -11.09 2.54
CA ARG A 48 -6.89 -11.04 2.05
C ARG A 48 -5.94 -10.63 3.17
N ALA A 49 -6.31 -9.60 3.94
CA ALA A 49 -5.55 -9.14 5.09
C ALA A 49 -5.34 -10.26 6.12
N GLY A 50 -6.41 -10.98 6.47
CA GLY A 50 -6.30 -12.14 7.36
C GLY A 50 -5.39 -13.24 6.80
N SER A 51 -5.41 -13.49 5.49
CA SER A 51 -4.54 -14.48 4.84
C SER A 51 -3.07 -14.08 4.82
N LEU A 52 -2.77 -12.79 4.69
CA LEU A 52 -1.41 -12.24 4.83
C LEU A 52 -0.93 -12.34 6.29
N ASN A 53 -1.76 -11.92 7.24
CA ASN A 53 -1.41 -11.90 8.65
C ASN A 53 -1.19 -13.31 9.23
N ARG A 54 -1.96 -14.32 8.80
CA ARG A 54 -1.74 -15.72 9.21
C ARG A 54 -0.39 -16.30 8.77
N GLN A 55 0.30 -15.64 7.85
CA GLN A 55 1.61 -16.04 7.33
C GLN A 55 2.69 -15.01 7.67
N ASP A 56 2.47 -14.16 8.68
CA ASP A 56 3.41 -13.11 9.08
C ASP A 56 3.77 -12.15 7.93
N GLY A 57 2.81 -11.87 7.05
CA GLY A 57 3.00 -11.04 5.86
C GLY A 57 3.75 -11.74 4.72
N ARG A 58 4.16 -13.00 4.88
CA ARG A 58 4.91 -13.75 3.88
C ARG A 58 4.01 -14.41 2.84
N TYR A 59 4.49 -14.47 1.62
CA TYR A 59 3.85 -15.18 0.52
C TYR A 59 4.88 -15.48 -0.58
N HIS A 60 4.47 -16.20 -1.61
CA HIS A 60 5.32 -16.51 -2.75
C HIS A 60 4.82 -15.83 -4.02
N VAL A 61 5.75 -15.34 -4.84
CA VAL A 61 5.52 -14.86 -6.19
C VAL A 61 6.18 -15.83 -7.16
N LEU A 62 5.41 -16.32 -8.13
CA LEU A 62 5.92 -17.13 -9.23
C LEU A 62 6.28 -16.21 -10.39
N VAL A 63 7.56 -16.12 -10.71
CA VAL A 63 8.08 -15.31 -11.82
C VAL A 63 8.33 -16.23 -13.01
N ARG A 64 7.54 -16.06 -14.07
CA ARG A 64 7.59 -16.88 -15.29
C ARG A 64 7.61 -16.03 -16.53
N GLY A 65 8.43 -16.40 -17.51
CA GLY A 65 8.52 -15.69 -18.78
C GLY A 65 9.77 -16.03 -19.57
N LEU A 66 10.16 -15.13 -20.45
CA LEU A 66 11.41 -15.21 -21.21
C LEU A 66 12.27 -14.00 -20.84
N ALA A 67 13.51 -14.23 -20.43
CA ALA A 67 14.53 -13.21 -20.23
C ALA A 67 15.74 -13.56 -21.11
N ASP A 68 16.15 -12.63 -21.98
CA ASP A 68 17.25 -12.83 -22.93
C ASP A 68 17.12 -14.12 -23.77
N GLY A 69 15.88 -14.46 -24.14
CA GLY A 69 15.56 -15.69 -24.90
C GLY A 69 15.58 -16.98 -24.07
N VAL A 70 15.86 -16.90 -22.77
CA VAL A 70 15.88 -18.04 -21.85
C VAL A 70 14.61 -18.07 -21.01
N THR A 71 14.02 -19.26 -20.85
CA THR A 71 12.86 -19.45 -19.97
C THR A 71 13.23 -19.16 -18.52
N VAL A 72 12.48 -18.26 -17.91
CA VAL A 72 12.49 -18.02 -16.46
C VAL A 72 11.28 -18.73 -15.86
N ASP A 73 11.52 -19.54 -14.83
CA ASP A 73 10.50 -20.11 -13.95
C ASP A 73 11.09 -20.22 -12.54
N ARG A 74 10.82 -19.22 -11.69
CA ARG A 74 11.34 -19.16 -10.32
C ARG A 74 10.24 -18.81 -9.33
N VAL A 75 10.40 -19.28 -8.11
CA VAL A 75 9.57 -18.90 -6.98
C VAL A 75 10.38 -17.98 -6.08
N GLN A 76 9.87 -16.77 -5.85
CA GLN A 76 10.43 -15.82 -4.89
C GLN A 76 9.55 -15.81 -3.64
N GLU A 77 10.13 -16.07 -2.48
CA GLU A 77 9.47 -15.76 -1.22
C GLU A 77 9.58 -14.25 -0.94
N VAL A 78 8.47 -13.62 -0.60
CA VAL A 78 8.36 -12.19 -0.31
C VAL A 78 7.99 -12.01 1.17
N GLY A 79 8.72 -11.15 1.87
CA GLY A 79 8.53 -10.82 3.28
C GLY A 79 8.55 -9.32 3.61
N SER A 80 8.38 -8.46 2.61
CA SER A 80 8.36 -7.00 2.76
C SER A 80 7.14 -6.48 3.53
N VAL A 81 6.00 -7.17 3.47
CA VAL A 81 4.78 -6.81 4.23
C VAL A 81 5.00 -7.05 5.73
N SER A 82 4.78 -6.04 6.56
CA SER A 82 4.81 -6.19 8.04
C SER A 82 3.49 -6.75 8.57
N ARG A 83 2.37 -6.17 8.12
CA ARG A 83 1.01 -6.52 8.52
C ARG A 83 0.01 -5.97 7.51
N ALA A 84 -1.19 -6.53 7.53
CA ALA A 84 -2.33 -6.06 6.76
C ALA A 84 -3.48 -5.64 7.68
N LEU A 85 -4.04 -4.46 7.44
CA LEU A 85 -5.15 -3.87 8.16
C LEU A 85 -6.42 -3.93 7.30
N VAL A 86 -7.56 -4.13 7.94
CA VAL A 86 -8.88 -4.04 7.31
C VAL A 86 -9.48 -2.68 7.62
N ALA A 87 -9.58 -1.80 6.62
CA ALA A 87 -9.94 -0.38 6.81
C ALA A 87 -11.24 -0.21 7.61
N VAL A 88 -12.28 -0.97 7.26
CA VAL A 88 -13.61 -0.89 7.89
C VAL A 88 -13.60 -1.06 9.41
N ASN A 89 -12.65 -1.85 9.95
CA ASN A 89 -12.61 -2.16 11.39
C ASN A 89 -11.34 -1.61 12.08
N GLN A 90 -10.34 -1.17 11.31
CA GLN A 90 -9.01 -0.81 11.82
C GLN A 90 -8.55 0.55 11.31
N TRP A 91 -9.48 1.43 10.91
CA TRP A 91 -9.13 2.75 10.39
C TRP A 91 -8.26 3.58 11.33
N ASN A 92 -8.49 3.51 12.65
CA ASN A 92 -7.64 4.20 13.63
C ASN A 92 -6.19 3.70 13.62
N GLU A 93 -5.96 2.41 13.31
CA GLU A 93 -4.61 1.87 13.14
C GLU A 93 -3.95 2.39 11.85
N VAL A 94 -4.73 2.56 10.77
CA VAL A 94 -4.25 3.20 9.54
C VAL A 94 -3.78 4.63 9.84
N LEU A 95 -4.57 5.40 10.58
CA LEU A 95 -4.19 6.75 10.99
C LEU A 95 -2.99 6.75 11.96
N ALA A 96 -2.83 5.72 12.80
CA ALA A 96 -1.65 5.56 13.64
C ALA A 96 -0.38 5.33 12.80
N VAL A 97 -0.46 4.56 11.72
CA VAL A 97 0.64 4.39 10.76
C VAL A 97 0.95 5.71 10.05
N ALA A 98 -0.09 6.49 9.67
CA ALA A 98 0.10 7.82 9.08
C ALA A 98 0.94 8.77 9.96
N ARG A 99 0.79 8.63 11.28
CA ARG A 99 1.50 9.38 12.32
C ARG A 99 2.89 8.81 12.67
N ALA A 100 3.33 7.75 12.00
CA ALA A 100 4.66 7.20 12.21
C ALA A 100 5.74 8.11 11.58
N PRO A 101 6.80 8.51 12.33
CA PRO A 101 7.85 9.39 11.80
C PRO A 101 8.63 8.79 10.62
N HIS A 102 8.70 7.46 10.55
CA HIS A 102 9.46 6.72 9.55
C HIS A 102 8.64 6.41 8.29
N LEU A 103 7.32 6.66 8.29
CA LEU A 103 6.51 6.55 7.07
C LEU A 103 6.97 7.61 6.07
N GLY A 104 7.33 7.18 4.87
CA GLY A 104 7.80 8.05 3.78
C GLY A 104 6.96 7.96 2.52
N TYR A 105 6.25 6.84 2.31
CA TYR A 105 5.58 6.53 1.06
C TYR A 105 4.14 6.07 1.26
N VAL A 106 3.29 6.45 0.31
CA VAL A 106 1.99 5.83 0.10
C VAL A 106 1.96 5.23 -1.30
N ILE A 107 1.55 3.97 -1.42
CA ILE A 107 1.33 3.28 -2.70
C ILE A 107 -0.15 2.93 -2.80
N SER A 108 -0.76 3.06 -3.97
CA SER A 108 -2.17 2.66 -4.18
C SER A 108 -2.38 1.81 -5.43
N ASN A 109 -3.32 0.87 -5.35
CA ASN A 109 -3.92 0.23 -6.52
C ASN A 109 -5.34 -0.22 -6.17
N SER A 110 -6.31 0.62 -6.52
CA SER A 110 -7.75 0.36 -6.29
C SER A 110 -8.56 0.12 -7.57
N ALA A 111 -7.88 -0.08 -8.70
CA ALA A 111 -8.46 0.00 -10.04
C ALA A 111 -9.10 1.38 -10.33
N GLU A 112 -9.65 1.55 -11.53
CA GLU A 112 -10.25 2.82 -11.99
C GLU A 112 -11.41 3.27 -11.08
N VAL A 113 -12.23 2.33 -10.62
CA VAL A 113 -13.38 2.63 -9.76
C VAL A 113 -12.98 3.32 -8.45
N GLY A 114 -11.77 3.06 -7.93
CA GLY A 114 -11.34 3.61 -6.65
C GLY A 114 -11.08 5.11 -6.64
N TYR A 115 -11.01 5.77 -7.80
CA TYR A 115 -10.92 7.24 -7.90
C TYR A 115 -12.30 7.91 -7.97
N THR A 116 -13.38 7.14 -7.98
CA THR A 116 -14.75 7.69 -7.94
C THR A 116 -15.02 8.18 -6.52
N LEU A 117 -15.20 9.50 -6.36
CA LEU A 117 -15.57 10.09 -5.08
C LEU A 117 -16.95 9.60 -4.64
N ASP A 118 -17.09 9.31 -3.35
CA ASP A 118 -18.38 8.95 -2.77
C ASP A 118 -19.01 10.18 -2.10
N PRO A 119 -20.26 10.56 -2.43
CA PRO A 119 -20.96 11.66 -1.77
C PRO A 119 -21.13 11.47 -0.25
N ALA A 120 -20.99 10.25 0.26
CA ALA A 120 -21.03 9.95 1.68
C ALA A 120 -19.69 10.21 2.40
N ASP A 121 -18.59 10.43 1.66
CA ASP A 121 -17.30 10.74 2.27
C ASP A 121 -17.31 12.11 2.97
N SER A 122 -16.70 12.15 4.15
CA SER A 122 -16.58 13.35 4.98
C SER A 122 -15.29 13.35 5.80
N ALA A 123 -14.96 14.49 6.42
CA ALA A 123 -13.81 14.62 7.32
C ALA A 123 -13.90 13.67 8.53
N GLU A 124 -15.12 13.31 8.93
CA GLU A 124 -15.44 12.42 10.04
C GLU A 124 -15.58 10.96 9.62
N ALA A 125 -15.45 10.61 8.34
CA ALA A 125 -15.61 9.24 7.86
C ALA A 125 -14.56 8.29 8.48
N ARG A 126 -14.99 7.07 8.84
CA ARG A 126 -14.18 6.06 9.54
C ARG A 126 -14.53 4.63 9.08
N PRO A 127 -13.92 4.10 8.01
CA PRO A 127 -13.10 4.79 7.01
C PRO A 127 -14.00 5.55 6.00
N PRO A 128 -13.42 6.43 5.18
CA PRO A 128 -14.05 6.87 3.93
C PRO A 128 -14.10 5.71 2.91
N CYS A 129 -14.95 5.87 1.90
CA CYS A 129 -15.22 4.91 0.84
C CYS A 129 -14.19 5.00 -0.30
N ALA A 130 -13.90 6.21 -0.78
CA ALA A 130 -13.04 6.41 -1.94
C ALA A 130 -11.55 6.52 -1.55
N VAL A 131 -10.65 6.02 -2.39
CA VAL A 131 -9.20 6.09 -2.13
C VAL A 131 -8.68 7.52 -2.01
N PRO A 132 -9.12 8.50 -2.84
CA PRO A 132 -8.76 9.90 -2.62
C PRO A 132 -9.14 10.41 -1.22
N ALA A 133 -10.30 10.01 -0.68
CA ALA A 133 -10.73 10.40 0.66
C ALA A 133 -9.94 9.66 1.76
N GLU A 134 -9.63 8.37 1.57
CA GLU A 134 -8.72 7.62 2.46
C GLU A 134 -7.34 8.29 2.54
N LEU A 135 -6.81 8.71 1.39
CA LEU A 135 -5.54 9.41 1.30
C LEU A 135 -5.62 10.80 1.98
N LEU A 136 -6.68 11.57 1.73
CA LEU A 136 -6.86 12.89 2.34
C LEU A 136 -6.84 12.81 3.87
N LEU A 137 -7.62 11.90 4.47
CA LEU A 137 -7.66 11.74 5.93
C LEU A 137 -6.34 11.21 6.51
N THR A 138 -5.61 10.38 5.75
CA THR A 138 -4.26 9.92 6.10
C THR A 138 -3.28 11.09 6.14
N LEU A 139 -3.29 11.94 5.11
CA LEU A 139 -2.44 13.13 5.03
C LEU A 139 -2.80 14.15 6.10
N GLN A 140 -4.09 14.35 6.37
CA GLN A 140 -4.57 15.22 7.45
C GLN A 140 -4.06 14.74 8.81
N ALA A 141 -4.24 13.47 9.14
CA ALA A 141 -3.78 12.92 10.42
C ALA A 141 -2.26 13.04 10.62
N ARG A 142 -1.50 12.96 9.52
CA ARG A 142 -0.05 13.18 9.52
C ARG A 142 0.32 14.66 9.69
N HIS A 143 -0.39 15.55 8.99
CA HIS A 143 -0.20 17.00 9.10
C HIS A 143 -0.49 17.50 10.52
N GLU A 144 -1.58 17.05 11.14
CA GLU A 144 -1.96 17.36 12.52
C GLU A 144 -0.91 16.89 13.54
N ALA A 145 -0.16 15.82 13.21
CA ALA A 145 0.96 15.34 14.02
C ALA A 145 2.27 16.14 13.81
N GLY A 146 2.26 17.18 12.96
CA GLY A 146 3.43 18.03 12.69
C GLY A 146 4.53 17.34 11.89
N LEU A 147 4.20 16.26 11.16
CA LEU A 147 5.16 15.48 10.38
C LEU A 147 5.26 15.99 8.92
N PRO A 148 6.40 15.79 8.25
CA PRO A 148 6.58 16.20 6.86
C PRO A 148 5.67 15.41 5.91
N GLY A 149 5.46 15.94 4.70
CA GLY A 149 4.69 15.27 3.64
C GLY A 149 5.25 13.90 3.24
N LEU A 150 4.45 13.14 2.50
CA LEU A 150 4.77 11.81 1.98
C LEU A 150 4.96 11.85 0.47
N THR A 151 5.74 10.91 -0.06
CA THR A 151 5.74 10.63 -1.51
C THR A 151 4.58 9.70 -1.86
N ILE A 152 3.73 10.12 -2.78
CA ILE A 152 2.54 9.36 -3.20
C ILE A 152 2.82 8.70 -4.55
N LEU A 153 2.63 7.38 -4.63
CA LEU A 153 2.96 6.54 -5.78
C LEU A 153 1.71 5.73 -6.21
N PRO A 154 0.76 6.37 -6.89
CA PRO A 154 -0.39 5.65 -7.43
C PRO A 154 0.05 4.69 -8.54
N CYS A 155 -0.47 3.47 -8.47
CA CYS A 155 -0.15 2.40 -9.40
C CYS A 155 -1.42 1.90 -10.10
N GLU A 156 -2.50 2.68 -10.13
CA GLU A 156 -3.65 2.40 -10.98
C GLU A 156 -3.27 2.42 -12.47
N LEU A 157 -3.90 1.57 -13.28
CA LEU A 157 -3.53 1.31 -14.67
C LEU A 157 -4.21 2.27 -15.67
N PHE A 158 -4.07 3.57 -15.43
CA PHE A 158 -4.49 4.61 -16.37
C PHE A 158 -3.48 5.76 -16.40
N GLU A 159 -3.49 6.50 -17.51
CA GLU A 159 -2.55 7.59 -17.75
C GLU A 159 -2.71 8.71 -16.71
N GLN A 160 -1.59 9.33 -16.34
CA GLN A 160 -1.56 10.50 -15.44
C GLN A 160 -2.24 10.26 -14.09
N ASN A 161 -2.21 9.02 -13.58
CA ASN A 161 -2.83 8.65 -12.31
C ASN A 161 -2.40 9.55 -11.13
N GLY A 162 -1.13 9.98 -11.10
CA GLY A 162 -0.60 10.94 -10.13
C GLY A 162 -1.29 12.31 -10.18
N ASP A 163 -1.39 12.90 -11.37
CA ASP A 163 -2.00 14.22 -11.54
C ASP A 163 -3.52 14.17 -11.28
N ILE A 164 -4.18 13.09 -11.71
CA ILE A 164 -5.60 12.88 -11.45
C ILE A 164 -5.83 12.75 -9.93
N LEU A 165 -5.04 11.93 -9.24
CA LEU A 165 -5.16 11.76 -7.79
C LEU A 165 -4.91 13.07 -7.04
N LEU A 166 -3.90 13.83 -7.46
CA LEU A 166 -3.60 15.14 -6.88
C LEU A 166 -4.81 16.08 -7.00
N ASN A 167 -5.42 16.18 -8.18
CA ASN A 167 -6.60 17.03 -8.41
C ASN A 167 -7.85 16.57 -7.67
N LEU A 168 -7.96 15.29 -7.32
CA LEU A 168 -9.08 14.77 -6.53
C LEU A 168 -8.91 15.01 -5.02
N VAL A 169 -7.68 15.21 -4.55
CA VAL A 169 -7.34 15.41 -3.13
C VAL A 169 -7.26 16.89 -2.75
N LEU A 170 -6.86 17.76 -3.69
CA LEU A 170 -6.79 19.22 -3.50
C LEU A 170 -8.16 19.91 -3.60
#